data_AF-A0A1S2BWS9-F1
#
_entry.id   AF-A0A1S2BWS9-F1
#
_cell.length_a   1.000
_cell.length_b   1.000
_cell.length_c   1.000
_cell.angle_alpha   90.00
_cell.angle_beta   90.00
_cell.angle_gamma   90.00
#
_symmetry.space_group_name_H-M   'P 1'
#
loop_
_entity.id
_entity.type
_entity.pdbx_description
1 polymer ?
#
loop_
_entity_poly.entity_id
_entity_poly.type
_entity_poly.pdbx_seq_one_letter_code
_entity_poly.pdbx_strand_id
1 'polypeptide(L)'
;MTQNPSAAEALTQIAPDAVLRPGRAADPVPGEPAGAVAQNASPALADAAQQDGLAEAPLAQSDPPDQEQGENREEAGPVRAESRQRKLRLMLRQCDRVLLMDFDLLAMNEWPDNFSVAAARRSRDLWLFSVLVAATVFLSGLTGFVPAWLAGGGFGAFVIILLLGTPVVRGIYTSAPSYLDLLIKRQRMMRDARKHAEHLESKEGLIWQCERMADFNPALKNTRFSRLLGLSEQKALPRALSRREHVRLYLIYLLEAEKAYGRVQAAFFEGNQTAIDQGWQAVALAPEERA
;
A
#
# COMPACT_ATOMS: atom_id res chain seq x y z
N MET A 1 42.89 -17.27 45.13
CA MET A 1 43.12 -15.82 45.34
C MET A 1 43.72 -15.27 44.06
N THR A 2 42.97 -14.39 43.38
CA THR A 2 43.39 -13.24 42.55
C THR A 2 42.21 -12.90 41.63
N GLN A 3 41.36 -11.99 42.11
CA GLN A 3 40.37 -11.26 41.33
C GLN A 3 41.11 -10.25 40.45
N ASN A 4 40.61 -9.97 39.24
CA ASN A 4 40.78 -8.67 38.60
C ASN A 4 39.51 -8.30 37.82
N PRO A 5 38.83 -7.19 38.18
CA PRO A 5 37.61 -6.71 37.56
C PRO A 5 37.89 -5.64 36.48
N SER A 6 37.31 -5.76 35.29
CA SER A 6 37.23 -4.65 34.32
C SER A 6 36.18 -4.84 33.21
N ALA A 7 35.03 -5.44 33.53
CA ALA A 7 33.91 -5.60 32.60
C ALA A 7 32.79 -4.56 32.80
N ALA A 8 32.97 -3.57 33.68
CA ALA A 8 31.95 -2.58 34.05
C ALA A 8 32.19 -1.16 33.48
N GLU A 9 33.27 -0.92 32.74
CA GLU A 9 33.60 0.43 32.22
C GLU A 9 33.50 0.57 30.68
N ALA A 10 33.05 -0.47 29.96
CA ALA A 10 32.85 -0.39 28.51
C ALA A 10 31.41 -0.07 28.08
N LEU A 11 30.48 0.13 29.03
CA LEU A 11 29.07 0.49 28.76
C LEU A 11 28.78 2.00 28.95
N THR A 12 29.82 2.83 29.09
CA THR A 12 29.69 4.26 29.40
C THR A 12 30.30 5.14 28.31
N GLN A 13 29.89 4.93 27.06
CA GLN A 13 29.95 5.97 26.02
C GLN A 13 28.58 6.04 25.34
N ILE A 14 27.61 6.49 26.11
CA ILE A 14 26.31 6.97 25.63
C ILE A 14 26.59 8.32 24.98
N ALA A 15 26.59 8.35 23.65
CA ALA A 15 26.68 9.59 22.88
C ALA A 15 25.44 10.46 23.17
N PRO A 16 25.61 11.74 23.52
CA PRO A 16 24.50 12.62 23.86
C PRO A 16 23.84 13.19 22.60
N ASP A 17 22.51 13.21 22.64
CA ASP A 17 21.67 14.32 22.16
C ASP A 17 21.59 14.56 20.63
N ALA A 18 20.93 13.63 19.93
CA ALA A 18 20.42 13.86 18.57
C ALA A 18 19.16 14.75 18.63
N VAL A 19 19.37 16.04 18.86
CA VAL A 19 18.32 17.08 18.79
C VAL A 19 17.80 17.20 17.36
N LEU A 20 16.51 16.89 17.18
CA LEU A 20 15.75 17.15 15.96
C LEU A 20 15.69 18.66 15.73
N ARG A 21 16.23 19.15 14.61
CA ARG A 21 16.08 20.55 14.17
C ARG A 21 14.59 20.86 13.95
N PRO A 22 13.99 21.78 14.73
CA PRO A 22 12.63 22.23 14.48
C PRO A 22 12.60 23.19 13.28
N GLY A 23 11.42 23.29 12.67
CA GLY A 23 11.19 23.80 11.32
C GLY A 23 11.71 25.22 11.02
N ARG A 24 12.03 25.41 9.74
CA ARG A 24 12.25 26.72 9.15
C ARG A 24 10.90 27.40 8.92
N ALA A 25 10.65 28.50 9.64
CA ALA A 25 9.52 29.39 9.41
C ALA A 25 9.74 30.23 8.14
N ALA A 26 8.63 30.58 7.49
CA ALA A 26 8.57 31.46 6.33
C ALA A 26 9.10 32.87 6.66
N ASP A 27 9.86 33.47 5.73
CA ASP A 27 10.27 34.87 5.80
C ASP A 27 9.09 35.80 5.47
N PRO A 28 8.80 36.83 6.30
CA PRO A 28 8.04 38.00 5.90
C PRO A 28 8.98 39.18 5.55
N VAL A 29 8.68 39.91 4.48
CA VAL A 29 9.31 41.22 4.21
C VAL A 29 8.21 42.25 3.92
N PRO A 30 8.06 43.29 4.77
CA PRO A 30 7.31 44.50 4.45
C PRO A 30 8.22 45.74 4.29
N GLY A 31 7.90 46.60 3.31
CA GLY A 31 8.12 48.06 3.40
C GLY A 31 8.89 48.77 2.28
N GLU A 32 8.19 49.13 1.19
CA GLU A 32 8.10 50.39 0.39
C GLU A 32 8.98 51.64 0.71
N PRO A 33 9.06 52.73 -0.12
CA PRO A 33 8.09 53.21 -1.16
C PRO A 33 8.63 53.89 -2.46
N ALA A 34 7.66 54.23 -3.32
CA ALA A 34 7.49 55.46 -4.12
C ALA A 34 7.70 55.41 -5.66
N GLY A 35 6.57 55.45 -6.38
CA GLY A 35 6.28 56.56 -7.29
C GLY A 35 6.11 56.24 -8.79
N ALA A 36 4.88 55.97 -9.24
CA ALA A 36 4.38 56.47 -10.52
C ALA A 36 2.84 56.42 -10.57
N VAL A 37 2.25 57.58 -10.83
CA VAL A 37 0.83 57.92 -10.85
C VAL A 37 0.22 57.62 -12.22
N ALA A 38 -0.99 57.07 -12.27
CA ALA A 38 -1.97 57.40 -13.31
C ALA A 38 -3.39 57.02 -12.86
N GLN A 39 -4.22 58.05 -12.69
CA GLN A 39 -5.64 58.04 -12.34
C GLN A 39 -6.50 57.88 -13.61
N ASN A 40 -7.70 57.29 -13.46
CA ASN A 40 -8.97 57.67 -14.13
C ASN A 40 -10.08 56.72 -13.61
N ALA A 41 -10.95 57.14 -12.70
CA ALA A 41 -12.20 57.89 -12.92
C ALA A 41 -13.42 56.99 -13.23
N SER A 42 -14.30 56.82 -12.23
CA SER A 42 -15.78 56.67 -12.36
C SER A 42 -16.41 58.08 -12.28
N PRO A 43 -17.71 58.38 -12.57
CA PRO A 43 -18.93 57.58 -12.29
C PRO A 43 -20.17 57.82 -13.22
N ALA A 44 -21.37 57.40 -12.72
CA ALA A 44 -22.76 57.86 -13.05
C ALA A 44 -23.48 57.21 -14.26
N LEU A 45 -24.82 57.03 -14.36
CA LEU A 45 -26.04 56.96 -13.52
C LEU A 45 -27.22 56.81 -14.53
N ALA A 46 -28.26 56.02 -14.22
CA ALA A 46 -29.68 56.19 -14.65
C ALA A 46 -30.50 54.98 -14.15
N ASP A 47 -31.39 55.11 -13.15
CA ASP A 47 -32.82 55.50 -13.20
C ASP A 47 -33.74 54.43 -13.84
N ALA A 48 -34.94 54.09 -13.38
CA ALA A 48 -35.77 54.38 -12.19
C ALA A 48 -37.09 53.57 -12.31
N ALA A 49 -37.75 53.31 -11.16
CA ALA A 49 -39.21 53.10 -10.90
C ALA A 49 -39.96 51.95 -11.61
N GLN A 50 -40.91 51.20 -11.02
CA GLN A 50 -42.03 51.50 -10.10
C GLN A 50 -42.52 50.13 -9.50
N GLN A 51 -42.75 49.86 -8.19
CA GLN A 51 -43.87 50.23 -7.28
C GLN A 51 -45.27 50.02 -7.91
N ASP A 52 -46.31 49.38 -7.33
CA ASP A 52 -46.81 49.06 -5.97
C ASP A 52 -47.70 47.78 -6.09
N GLY A 53 -48.07 46.95 -5.11
CA GLY A 53 -48.41 47.14 -3.70
C GLY A 53 -49.91 46.85 -3.48
N LEU A 54 -50.29 45.79 -2.75
CA LEU A 54 -51.50 45.71 -1.90
C LEU A 54 -51.59 44.38 -1.14
N ALA A 55 -51.97 44.51 0.13
CA ALA A 55 -51.97 43.52 1.19
C ALA A 55 -53.22 42.63 1.23
N GLU A 56 -53.10 41.40 1.73
CA GLU A 56 -54.10 40.80 2.62
C GLU A 56 -53.54 39.54 3.32
N ALA A 57 -53.80 39.45 4.62
CA ALA A 57 -53.69 38.26 5.46
C ALA A 57 -54.92 38.28 6.39
N PRO A 58 -55.26 37.21 7.14
CA PRO A 58 -55.15 35.76 6.92
C PRO A 58 -56.52 35.05 7.13
N LEU A 59 -56.74 33.86 6.56
CA LEU A 59 -57.84 32.99 7.02
C LEU A 59 -57.42 31.52 7.10
N ALA A 60 -57.74 30.96 8.27
CA ALA A 60 -57.53 29.58 8.69
C ALA A 60 -58.38 28.57 7.91
N GLN A 61 -57.82 27.37 7.70
CA GLN A 61 -58.52 26.09 7.53
C GLN A 61 -57.43 24.99 7.60
N SER A 62 -57.24 24.40 8.77
CA SER A 62 -57.89 23.16 9.24
C SER A 62 -57.18 21.90 8.73
N ASP A 63 -56.39 21.32 9.61
CA ASP A 63 -55.86 19.95 9.53
C ASP A 63 -56.98 18.93 9.22
N PRO A 64 -56.73 17.93 8.37
CA PRO A 64 -57.29 16.60 8.57
C PRO A 64 -56.32 15.75 9.40
N PRO A 65 -56.83 14.97 10.37
CA PRO A 65 -55.99 14.09 11.18
C PRO A 65 -55.68 12.82 10.37
N ASP A 66 -54.44 12.66 9.92
CA ASP A 66 -53.93 11.35 9.49
C ASP A 66 -53.61 10.50 10.74
N GLN A 67 -54.66 10.14 11.46
CA GLN A 67 -54.66 9.02 12.39
C GLN A 67 -54.75 7.72 11.59
N GLU A 68 -53.64 7.28 10.98
CA GLU A 68 -53.50 5.91 10.46
C GLU A 68 -52.03 5.53 10.12
N GLN A 69 -51.05 6.05 10.87
CA GLN A 69 -49.63 5.66 10.73
C GLN A 69 -49.05 4.93 11.96
N GLY A 70 -49.91 4.42 12.85
CA GLY A 70 -49.51 3.69 14.04
C GLY A 70 -49.15 2.22 13.78
N GLU A 71 -49.90 1.52 12.94
CA GLU A 71 -49.83 0.05 12.83
C GLU A 71 -48.81 -0.45 11.79
N ASN A 72 -48.60 0.30 10.69
CA ASN A 72 -47.61 -0.07 9.67
C ASN A 72 -46.14 0.19 10.09
N ARG A 73 -45.91 0.87 11.21
CA ARG A 73 -44.55 1.18 11.68
C ARG A 73 -43.93 0.00 12.43
N GLU A 74 -44.75 -0.82 13.09
CA GLU A 74 -44.30 -2.01 13.82
C GLU A 74 -43.99 -3.18 12.89
N GLU A 75 -44.72 -3.38 11.79
CA GLU A 75 -44.40 -4.41 10.78
C GLU A 75 -43.30 -3.99 9.80
N ALA A 76 -43.14 -2.69 9.53
CA ALA A 76 -42.02 -2.18 8.73
C ALA A 76 -40.65 -2.31 9.45
N GLY A 77 -40.64 -2.35 10.78
CA GLY A 77 -39.47 -2.59 11.62
C GLY A 77 -38.75 -3.92 11.34
N PRO A 78 -39.40 -5.09 11.53
CA PRO A 78 -38.81 -6.41 11.35
C PRO A 78 -38.41 -6.67 9.91
N VAL A 79 -39.22 -6.28 8.91
CA VAL A 79 -38.88 -6.48 7.49
C VAL A 79 -37.63 -5.68 7.08
N ARG A 80 -37.46 -4.45 7.62
CA ARG A 80 -36.25 -3.64 7.41
C ARG A 80 -35.05 -4.20 8.16
N ALA A 81 -35.25 -4.75 9.36
CA ALA A 81 -34.18 -5.40 10.12
C ALA A 81 -33.69 -6.67 9.42
N GLU A 82 -34.59 -7.51 8.93
CA GLU A 82 -34.26 -8.71 8.15
C GLU A 82 -33.45 -8.39 6.90
N SER A 83 -33.91 -7.43 6.10
CA SER A 83 -33.21 -7.04 4.87
C SER A 83 -31.81 -6.50 5.15
N ARG A 84 -31.64 -5.74 6.23
CA ARG A 84 -30.32 -5.28 6.70
C ARG A 84 -29.42 -6.44 7.10
N GLN A 85 -29.91 -7.37 7.92
CA GLN A 85 -29.12 -8.52 8.34
C GLN A 85 -28.76 -9.46 7.18
N ARG A 86 -29.69 -9.71 6.25
CA ARG A 86 -29.41 -10.46 5.02
C ARG A 86 -28.32 -9.78 4.19
N LYS A 87 -28.34 -8.44 4.07
CA LYS A 87 -27.31 -7.66 3.38
C LYS A 87 -25.94 -7.82 4.06
N LEU A 88 -25.88 -7.69 5.38
CA LEU A 88 -24.64 -7.85 6.16
C LEU A 88 -24.08 -9.28 6.05
N ARG A 89 -24.94 -10.30 6.13
CA ARG A 89 -24.52 -11.70 5.96
C ARG A 89 -23.93 -11.95 4.57
N LEU A 90 -24.54 -11.39 3.52
CA LEU A 90 -24.03 -11.50 2.16
C LEU A 90 -22.67 -10.80 2.03
N MET A 91 -22.53 -9.59 2.59
CA MET A 91 -21.25 -8.87 2.59
C MET A 91 -20.14 -9.66 3.28
N LEU A 92 -20.41 -10.21 4.48
CA LEU A 92 -19.45 -11.02 5.22
C LEU A 92 -19.03 -12.26 4.42
N ARG A 93 -19.97 -12.98 3.82
CA ARG A 93 -19.66 -14.17 3.01
C ARG A 93 -18.82 -13.85 1.78
N GLN A 94 -19.08 -12.72 1.13
CA GLN A 94 -18.32 -12.28 -0.05
C GLN A 94 -16.91 -11.83 0.32
N CYS A 95 -16.75 -11.15 1.46
CA CYS A 95 -15.49 -10.56 1.89
C CYS A 95 -14.68 -11.46 2.84
N ASP A 96 -15.18 -12.65 3.17
CA ASP A 96 -14.55 -13.59 4.11
C ASP A 96 -13.12 -13.95 3.72
N ARG A 97 -12.86 -13.99 2.41
CA ARG A 97 -11.55 -14.30 1.86
C ARG A 97 -10.46 -13.27 2.18
N VAL A 98 -10.82 -12.06 2.59
CA VAL A 98 -9.86 -11.06 3.09
C VAL A 98 -9.10 -11.60 4.31
N LEU A 99 -9.73 -12.45 5.13
CA LEU A 99 -9.10 -13.07 6.30
C LEU A 99 -8.03 -14.12 5.93
N LEU A 100 -8.04 -14.62 4.69
CA LEU A 100 -7.04 -15.58 4.19
C LEU A 100 -5.81 -14.90 3.58
N MET A 101 -5.65 -13.58 3.75
CA MET A 101 -4.48 -12.88 3.25
C MET A 101 -3.22 -13.32 4.01
N ASP A 102 -2.13 -13.54 3.29
CA ASP A 102 -0.82 -13.78 3.89
C ASP A 102 -0.03 -12.46 3.86
N PHE A 103 0.16 -11.88 5.04
CA PHE A 103 0.87 -10.61 5.20
C PHE A 103 2.33 -10.72 4.74
N ASP A 104 3.03 -11.82 5.05
CA ASP A 104 4.46 -11.96 4.78
C ASP A 104 4.74 -12.05 3.27
N LEU A 105 3.89 -12.80 2.55
CA LEU A 105 3.97 -12.90 1.09
C LEU A 105 3.70 -11.56 0.39
N LEU A 106 2.70 -10.80 0.85
CA LEU A 106 2.31 -9.54 0.22
C LEU A 106 3.20 -8.37 0.62
N ALA A 107 3.67 -8.33 1.88
CA ALA A 107 4.56 -7.29 2.38
C ALA A 107 5.91 -7.30 1.66
N MET A 108 6.33 -8.48 1.18
CA MET A 108 7.63 -8.70 0.53
C MET A 108 8.74 -8.05 1.35
N ASN A 109 8.84 -8.43 2.63
CA ASN A 109 9.77 -7.82 3.59
C ASN A 109 11.22 -8.02 3.13
N GLU A 110 11.57 -9.21 2.65
CA GLU A 110 12.91 -9.55 2.16
C GLU A 110 13.20 -9.12 0.71
N TRP A 111 12.52 -8.08 0.21
CA TRP A 111 12.79 -7.57 -1.13
C TRP A 111 14.24 -7.09 -1.24
N PRO A 112 15.06 -7.64 -2.17
CA PRO A 112 16.46 -7.27 -2.24
C PRO A 112 16.59 -5.82 -2.66
N ASP A 113 17.33 -5.08 -1.84
CA ASP A 113 17.53 -3.65 -1.99
C ASP A 113 18.25 -3.29 -3.30
N ASN A 114 18.03 -2.07 -3.80
CA ASN A 114 18.69 -1.58 -5.00
C ASN A 114 20.20 -1.43 -4.79
N PHE A 115 20.62 -1.09 -3.58
CA PHE A 115 22.04 -0.99 -3.24
C PHE A 115 22.76 -2.35 -3.36
N SER A 116 22.18 -3.43 -2.82
CA SER A 116 22.79 -4.77 -2.89
C SER A 116 22.88 -5.29 -4.32
N VAL A 117 21.86 -5.00 -5.14
CA VAL A 117 21.88 -5.32 -6.57
C VAL A 117 22.94 -4.52 -7.33
N ALA A 118 23.10 -3.22 -7.04
CA ALA A 118 24.13 -2.38 -7.64
C ALA A 118 25.54 -2.81 -7.23
N ALA A 119 25.74 -3.14 -5.96
CA ALA A 119 27.01 -3.66 -5.44
C ALA A 119 27.37 -5.01 -6.09
N ALA A 120 26.41 -5.92 -6.19
CA ALA A 120 26.60 -7.21 -6.86
C ALA A 120 26.96 -7.02 -8.34
N ARG A 121 26.28 -6.10 -9.06
CA ARG A 121 26.61 -5.74 -10.45
C ARG A 121 28.03 -5.21 -10.58
N ARG A 122 28.44 -4.26 -9.73
CA ARG A 122 29.80 -3.71 -9.74
C ARG A 122 30.85 -4.80 -9.52
N SER A 123 30.63 -5.72 -8.59
CA SER A 123 31.56 -6.83 -8.33
C SER A 123 31.72 -7.75 -9.54
N ARG A 124 30.63 -8.03 -10.26
CA ARG A 124 30.65 -8.80 -11.51
C ARG A 124 31.38 -8.05 -12.63
N ASP A 125 31.07 -6.77 -12.80
CA ASP A 125 31.64 -5.96 -13.87
C ASP A 125 33.16 -5.75 -13.64
N LEU A 126 33.62 -5.58 -12.39
CA LEU A 126 35.05 -5.57 -12.03
C LEU A 126 35.74 -6.92 -12.33
N TRP A 127 35.07 -8.03 -12.02
CA TRP A 127 35.59 -9.35 -12.35
C TRP A 127 35.71 -9.55 -13.86
N LEU A 128 34.67 -9.24 -14.64
CA LEU A 128 34.71 -9.31 -16.11
C LEU A 128 35.79 -8.40 -16.69
N PHE A 129 35.96 -7.20 -16.13
CA PHE A 129 37.03 -6.29 -16.53
C PHE A 129 38.41 -6.91 -16.29
N SER A 130 38.63 -7.54 -15.14
CA SER A 130 39.89 -8.24 -14.84
C SER A 130 40.15 -9.42 -15.77
N VAL A 131 39.12 -10.22 -16.10
CA VAL A 131 39.20 -11.31 -17.08
C VAL A 131 39.57 -10.76 -18.47
N LEU A 132 38.91 -9.68 -18.89
CA LEU A 132 39.15 -9.06 -20.18
C LEU A 132 40.58 -8.51 -20.29
N VAL A 133 41.05 -7.80 -19.27
CA VAL A 133 42.45 -7.30 -19.23
C VAL A 133 43.43 -8.47 -19.28
N ALA A 134 43.25 -9.50 -18.45
CA ALA A 134 44.13 -10.67 -18.46
C ALA A 134 44.10 -11.41 -19.81
N ALA A 135 42.92 -11.53 -20.44
CA ALA A 135 42.78 -12.10 -21.78
C ALA A 135 43.52 -11.28 -22.84
N THR A 136 43.40 -9.94 -22.82
CA THR A 136 44.14 -9.09 -23.76
C THR A 136 45.65 -9.21 -23.63
N VAL A 137 46.17 -9.29 -22.39
CA VAL A 137 47.60 -9.51 -22.13
C VAL A 137 48.04 -10.88 -22.66
N PHE A 138 47.25 -11.92 -22.41
CA PHE A 138 47.55 -13.27 -22.90
C PHE A 138 47.55 -13.35 -24.44
N LEU A 139 46.52 -12.77 -25.10
CA LEU A 139 46.43 -12.74 -26.56
C LEU A 139 47.58 -11.94 -27.18
N SER A 140 47.96 -10.80 -26.57
CA SER A 140 49.10 -10.01 -27.03
C SER A 140 50.43 -10.77 -26.91
N GLY A 141 50.57 -11.58 -25.85
CA GLY A 141 51.69 -12.50 -25.68
C GLY A 141 51.76 -13.59 -26.76
N LEU A 142 50.63 -14.16 -27.17
CA LEU A 142 50.57 -15.15 -28.26
C LEU A 142 50.98 -14.57 -29.62
N THR A 143 50.67 -13.29 -29.86
CA THR A 143 51.07 -12.60 -31.10
C THR A 143 52.55 -12.20 -31.15
N GLY A 144 53.33 -12.49 -30.10
CA GLY A 144 54.76 -12.16 -30.02
C GLY A 144 55.05 -10.68 -29.78
N PHE A 145 54.03 -9.88 -29.47
CA PHE A 145 54.16 -8.44 -29.22
C PHE A 145 54.73 -8.13 -27.82
N VAL A 146 54.68 -9.11 -26.91
CA VAL A 146 55.04 -8.98 -25.49
C VAL A 146 55.96 -10.16 -25.08
N PRO A 147 57.01 -9.93 -24.28
CA PRO A 147 57.96 -10.99 -23.95
C PRO A 147 57.35 -12.14 -23.12
N ALA A 148 57.89 -13.36 -23.30
CA ALA A 148 57.28 -14.63 -22.87
C ALA A 148 56.95 -14.74 -21.37
N TRP A 149 57.75 -14.14 -20.50
CA TRP A 149 57.49 -14.06 -19.05
C TRP A 149 56.20 -13.30 -18.71
N LEU A 150 55.87 -12.23 -19.44
CA LEU A 150 54.60 -11.51 -19.30
C LEU A 150 53.44 -12.32 -19.87
N ALA A 151 53.65 -13.05 -20.98
CA ALA A 151 52.63 -13.92 -21.56
C ALA A 151 52.25 -15.07 -20.60
N GLY A 152 53.25 -15.73 -19.99
CA GLY A 152 53.03 -16.77 -18.98
C GLY A 152 52.41 -16.24 -17.69
N GLY A 153 52.84 -15.06 -17.21
CA GLY A 153 52.23 -14.39 -16.07
C GLY A 153 50.76 -13.99 -16.31
N GLY A 154 50.47 -13.48 -17.51
CA GLY A 154 49.11 -13.14 -17.95
C GLY A 154 48.20 -14.38 -18.02
N PHE A 155 48.72 -15.51 -18.52
CA PHE A 155 48.00 -16.78 -18.53
C PHE A 155 47.69 -17.28 -17.10
N GLY A 156 48.67 -17.25 -16.20
CA GLY A 156 48.47 -17.64 -14.79
C GLY A 156 47.44 -16.76 -14.08
N ALA A 157 47.54 -15.44 -14.24
CA ALA A 157 46.57 -14.48 -13.71
C ALA A 157 45.16 -14.71 -14.30
N PHE A 158 45.07 -14.97 -15.61
CA PHE A 158 43.81 -15.27 -16.28
C PHE A 158 43.14 -16.51 -15.68
N VAL A 159 43.87 -17.62 -15.51
CA VAL A 159 43.33 -18.86 -14.92
C VAL A 159 42.88 -18.66 -13.46
N ILE A 160 43.66 -17.95 -12.65
CA ILE A 160 43.31 -17.64 -11.25
C ILE A 160 42.03 -16.79 -11.17
N ILE A 161 41.93 -15.75 -11.99
CA ILE A 161 40.73 -14.89 -12.05
C ILE A 161 39.52 -15.70 -12.51
N LEU A 162 39.68 -16.61 -13.47
CA LEU A 162 38.61 -17.48 -13.97
C LEU A 162 38.08 -18.40 -12.86
N LEU A 163 38.99 -19.02 -12.09
CA LEU A 163 38.66 -19.84 -10.93
C LEU A 163 37.90 -19.04 -9.86
N LEU A 164 38.33 -17.81 -9.57
CA LEU A 164 37.65 -16.92 -8.61
C LEU A 164 36.24 -16.48 -9.07
N GLY A 165 35.96 -16.55 -10.37
CA GLY A 165 34.66 -16.29 -10.95
C GLY A 165 33.69 -17.47 -10.86
N THR A 166 34.17 -18.67 -10.57
CA THR A 166 33.29 -19.82 -10.40
C THR A 166 32.47 -19.66 -9.11
N PRO A 167 31.14 -19.82 -9.16
CA PRO A 167 30.27 -19.57 -8.01
C PRO A 167 30.58 -20.52 -6.83
N VAL A 168 31.15 -21.70 -7.10
CA VAL A 168 31.56 -22.69 -6.10
C VAL A 168 32.74 -22.19 -5.27
N VAL A 169 33.80 -21.69 -5.91
CA VAL A 169 34.98 -21.14 -5.22
C VAL A 169 34.65 -19.81 -4.55
N ARG A 170 33.83 -18.97 -5.22
CA ARG A 170 33.37 -17.71 -4.66
C ARG A 170 32.46 -17.90 -3.44
N GLY A 171 31.63 -18.94 -3.40
CA GLY A 171 30.75 -19.24 -2.26
C GLY A 171 31.51 -19.64 -0.99
N ILE A 172 32.72 -20.18 -1.13
CA ILE A 172 33.60 -20.52 0.00
C ILE A 172 34.28 -19.27 0.56
N TYR A 173 34.62 -18.30 -0.30
CA TYR A 173 35.35 -17.08 0.09
C TYR A 173 34.45 -15.87 0.38
N THR A 174 33.24 -15.82 -0.18
CA THR A 174 32.32 -14.69 -0.06
C THR A 174 30.88 -15.16 0.10
N SER A 175 30.23 -14.79 1.19
CA SER A 175 28.81 -15.05 1.43
C SER A 175 27.87 -14.11 0.66
N ALA A 176 28.42 -13.30 -0.25
CA ALA A 176 27.67 -12.26 -0.95
C ALA A 176 26.81 -12.88 -2.08
N PRO A 177 25.48 -12.72 -2.07
CA PRO A 177 24.58 -13.30 -3.06
C PRO A 177 24.94 -12.83 -4.47
N SER A 178 24.82 -13.74 -5.45
CA SER A 178 25.08 -13.39 -6.85
C SER A 178 24.04 -12.41 -7.37
N TYR A 179 24.42 -11.58 -8.35
CA TYR A 179 23.49 -10.69 -9.04
C TYR A 179 22.29 -11.44 -9.64
N LEU A 180 22.54 -12.62 -10.23
CA LEU A 180 21.46 -13.45 -10.79
C LEU A 180 20.55 -14.00 -9.69
N ASP A 181 21.10 -14.40 -8.54
CA ASP A 181 20.30 -14.89 -7.41
C ASP A 181 19.37 -13.80 -6.89
N LEU A 182 19.86 -12.55 -6.80
CA LEU A 182 19.04 -11.40 -6.41
C LEU A 182 17.91 -11.14 -7.41
N LEU A 183 18.18 -11.24 -8.72
CA LEU A 183 17.16 -11.09 -9.76
C LEU A 183 16.13 -12.22 -9.73
N ILE A 184 16.58 -13.46 -9.60
CA ILE A 184 15.70 -14.64 -9.50
C ILE A 184 14.84 -14.52 -8.24
N LYS A 185 15.41 -14.09 -7.10
CA LYS A 185 14.67 -13.83 -5.86
C LYS A 185 13.59 -12.76 -6.07
N ARG A 186 13.90 -11.62 -6.71
CA ARG A 186 12.89 -10.58 -7.05
C ARG A 186 11.75 -11.14 -7.88
N GLN A 187 12.08 -11.87 -8.95
CA GLN A 187 11.06 -12.43 -9.83
C GLN A 187 10.21 -13.50 -9.14
N ARG A 188 10.83 -14.33 -8.31
CA ARG A 188 10.13 -15.37 -7.54
C ARG A 188 9.14 -14.74 -6.57
N MET A 189 9.56 -13.77 -5.74
CA MET A 189 8.66 -13.07 -4.82
C MET A 189 7.53 -12.35 -5.54
N MET A 190 7.78 -11.69 -6.67
CA MET A 190 6.70 -11.08 -7.47
C MET A 190 5.73 -12.12 -8.02
N ARG A 191 6.22 -13.28 -8.49
CA ARG A 191 5.38 -14.37 -9.00
C ARG A 191 4.53 -14.96 -7.88
N ASP A 192 5.12 -15.17 -6.71
CA ASP A 192 4.43 -15.75 -5.55
C ASP A 192 3.35 -14.78 -5.03
N ALA A 193 3.66 -13.49 -4.90
CA ALA A 193 2.68 -12.46 -4.53
C ALA A 193 1.53 -12.36 -5.56
N ARG A 194 1.82 -12.43 -6.86
CA ARG A 194 0.79 -12.44 -7.91
C ARG A 194 -0.11 -13.66 -7.85
N LYS A 195 0.47 -14.85 -7.64
CA LYS A 195 -0.30 -16.10 -7.47
C LYS A 195 -1.18 -16.03 -6.23
N HIS A 196 -0.69 -15.45 -5.14
CA HIS A 196 -1.49 -15.25 -3.93
C HIS A 196 -2.64 -14.27 -4.18
N ALA A 197 -2.38 -13.14 -4.84
CA ALA A 197 -3.43 -12.20 -5.23
C ALA A 197 -4.44 -12.82 -6.21
N GLU A 198 -3.99 -13.63 -7.17
CA GLU A 198 -4.86 -14.39 -8.07
C GLU A 198 -5.71 -15.41 -7.31
N HIS A 199 -5.12 -16.09 -6.32
CA HIS A 199 -5.87 -16.92 -5.40
C HIS A 199 -6.93 -16.03 -4.75
N LEU A 200 -6.58 -15.04 -3.93
CA LEU A 200 -7.50 -14.18 -3.18
C LEU A 200 -8.63 -13.57 -4.02
N GLU A 201 -8.33 -12.99 -5.19
CA GLU A 201 -9.34 -12.28 -6.01
C GLU A 201 -10.44 -13.19 -6.57
N SER A 202 -10.19 -14.50 -6.72
CA SER A 202 -11.13 -15.45 -7.33
C SER A 202 -11.62 -15.02 -8.73
N LYS A 203 -12.69 -15.64 -9.24
CA LYS A 203 -13.32 -15.26 -10.52
C LYS A 203 -14.16 -13.97 -10.44
N GLU A 204 -14.47 -13.50 -9.23
CA GLU A 204 -15.46 -12.45 -8.98
C GLU A 204 -14.86 -11.08 -8.59
N GLY A 205 -13.58 -11.02 -8.19
CA GLY A 205 -12.91 -9.78 -7.79
C GLY A 205 -13.20 -9.41 -6.33
N LEU A 206 -12.32 -9.82 -5.41
CA LEU A 206 -12.49 -9.64 -3.97
C LEU A 206 -12.56 -8.15 -3.59
N ILE A 207 -11.64 -7.34 -4.12
CA ILE A 207 -11.59 -5.90 -3.78
C ILE A 207 -12.88 -5.19 -4.19
N TRP A 208 -13.39 -5.49 -5.39
CA TRP A 208 -14.64 -4.91 -5.87
C TRP A 208 -15.83 -5.27 -4.95
N GLN A 209 -15.89 -6.51 -4.46
CA GLN A 209 -16.90 -6.90 -3.47
C GLN A 209 -16.73 -6.17 -2.13
N CYS A 210 -15.48 -5.99 -1.69
CA CYS A 210 -15.15 -5.32 -0.44
C CYS A 210 -15.49 -3.82 -0.45
N GLU A 211 -15.62 -3.19 -1.62
CA GLU A 211 -16.03 -1.79 -1.76
C GLU A 211 -17.40 -1.52 -1.13
N ARG A 212 -18.29 -2.52 -1.11
CA ARG A 212 -19.60 -2.47 -0.46
C ARG A 212 -19.50 -2.26 1.06
N MET A 213 -18.38 -2.63 1.68
CA MET A 213 -18.13 -2.41 3.12
C MET A 213 -17.62 -1.00 3.42
N ALA A 214 -17.46 -0.14 2.42
CA ALA A 214 -16.98 1.22 2.61
C ALA A 214 -17.90 2.09 3.49
N ASP A 215 -19.16 1.69 3.67
CA ASP A 215 -20.09 2.31 4.62
C ASP A 215 -19.58 2.21 6.07
N PHE A 216 -18.81 1.15 6.40
CA PHE A 216 -18.21 0.92 7.72
C PHE A 216 -16.74 1.38 7.82
N ASN A 217 -16.07 1.55 6.68
CA ASN A 217 -14.74 2.14 6.62
C ASN A 217 -14.57 2.98 5.34
N PRO A 218 -14.68 4.32 5.43
CA PRO A 218 -14.59 5.20 4.25
C PRO A 218 -13.21 5.20 3.60
N ALA A 219 -12.17 4.69 4.27
CA ALA A 219 -10.83 4.55 3.71
C ALA A 219 -10.81 3.70 2.42
N LEU A 220 -11.74 2.75 2.28
CA LEU A 220 -11.87 1.90 1.09
C LEU A 220 -12.25 2.68 -0.17
N LYS A 221 -12.97 3.80 -0.02
CA LYS A 221 -13.39 4.69 -1.13
C LYS A 221 -12.34 5.74 -1.50
N ASN A 222 -11.14 5.68 -0.92
CA ASN A 222 -10.08 6.64 -1.24
C ASN A 222 -9.70 6.55 -2.74
N THR A 223 -9.52 7.70 -3.38
CA THR A 223 -9.13 7.82 -4.80
C THR A 223 -7.87 7.01 -5.15
N ARG A 224 -6.96 6.81 -4.20
CA ARG A 224 -5.76 5.97 -4.38
C ARG A 224 -6.09 4.52 -4.77
N PHE A 225 -7.22 3.99 -4.32
CA PHE A 225 -7.68 2.63 -4.58
C PHE A 225 -8.62 2.53 -5.78
N SER A 226 -9.10 3.64 -6.35
CA SER A 226 -10.02 3.66 -7.50
C SER A 226 -9.53 2.82 -8.68
N ARG A 227 -8.24 2.95 -9.03
CA ARG A 227 -7.62 2.17 -10.10
C ARG A 227 -7.53 0.68 -9.74
N LEU A 228 -7.27 0.36 -8.48
CA LEU A 228 -7.22 -1.01 -7.98
C LEU A 228 -8.60 -1.67 -8.07
N LEU A 229 -9.64 -0.92 -7.70
CA LEU A 229 -11.04 -1.31 -7.80
C LEU A 229 -11.47 -1.60 -9.24
N GLY A 230 -11.21 -0.67 -10.17
CA GLY A 230 -11.54 -0.88 -11.59
C GLY A 230 -10.79 -2.07 -12.20
N LEU A 231 -9.57 -2.36 -11.75
CA LEU A 231 -8.81 -3.54 -12.21
C LEU A 231 -9.34 -4.85 -11.60
N SER A 232 -9.87 -4.82 -10.37
CA SER A 232 -10.53 -5.97 -9.74
C SER A 232 -11.86 -6.27 -10.44
N GLU A 233 -12.65 -5.23 -10.77
CA GLU A 233 -13.88 -5.36 -11.56
C GLU A 233 -13.63 -5.99 -12.94
N GLN A 234 -12.56 -5.56 -13.61
CA GLN A 234 -12.14 -6.10 -14.91
C GLN A 234 -11.42 -7.46 -14.81
N LYS A 235 -11.21 -8.00 -13.60
CA LYS A 235 -10.52 -9.28 -13.35
C LYS A 235 -9.08 -9.31 -13.88
N ALA A 236 -8.49 -8.12 -14.05
CA ALA A 236 -7.14 -7.94 -14.56
C ALA A 236 -6.12 -7.63 -13.45
N LEU A 237 -6.57 -7.60 -12.20
CA LEU A 237 -5.75 -7.19 -11.05
C LEU A 237 -4.43 -7.97 -10.92
N PRO A 238 -4.40 -9.32 -10.93
CA PRO A 238 -3.14 -10.05 -10.72
C PRO A 238 -2.11 -9.79 -11.81
N ARG A 239 -2.56 -9.49 -13.04
CA ARG A 239 -1.70 -9.12 -14.17
C ARG A 239 -1.17 -7.69 -14.04
N ALA A 240 -1.96 -6.78 -13.49
CA ALA A 240 -1.59 -5.38 -13.28
C ALA A 240 -0.61 -5.17 -12.10
N LEU A 241 -0.49 -6.15 -11.19
CA LEU A 241 0.46 -6.16 -10.07
C LEU A 241 1.91 -6.41 -10.55
N SER A 242 2.42 -5.52 -11.39
CA SER A 242 3.74 -5.63 -12.00
C SER A 242 4.88 -5.10 -11.13
N ARG A 243 4.58 -4.11 -10.29
CA ARG A 243 5.54 -3.40 -9.45
C ARG A 243 5.28 -3.68 -7.97
N ARG A 244 6.33 -3.60 -7.16
CA ARG A 244 6.26 -3.72 -5.69
C ARG A 244 5.26 -2.75 -5.08
N GLU A 245 5.25 -1.52 -5.58
CA GLU A 245 4.35 -0.45 -5.13
C GLU A 245 2.87 -0.84 -5.26
N HIS A 246 2.49 -1.48 -6.37
CA HIS A 246 1.12 -1.91 -6.59
C HIS A 246 0.72 -3.05 -5.63
N VAL A 247 1.64 -3.99 -5.37
CA VAL A 247 1.39 -5.08 -4.40
C VAL A 247 1.28 -4.53 -2.98
N ARG A 248 2.11 -3.54 -2.62
CA ARG A 248 1.98 -2.85 -1.32
C ARG A 248 0.66 -2.09 -1.21
N LEU A 249 0.25 -1.39 -2.26
CA LEU A 249 -1.05 -0.72 -2.28
C LEU A 249 -2.21 -1.72 -2.13
N TYR A 250 -2.09 -2.88 -2.78
CA TYR A 250 -3.03 -4.00 -2.63
C TYR A 250 -3.09 -4.51 -1.19
N LEU A 251 -1.93 -4.72 -0.55
CA LEU A 251 -1.86 -5.11 0.85
C LEU A 251 -2.53 -4.09 1.78
N ILE A 252 -2.24 -2.80 1.59
CA ILE A 252 -2.84 -1.73 2.41
C ILE A 252 -4.37 -1.75 2.26
N TYR A 253 -4.88 -1.95 1.05
CA TYR A 253 -6.32 -2.07 0.83
C TYR A 253 -6.91 -3.28 1.58
N LEU A 254 -6.27 -4.45 1.48
CA LEU A 254 -6.74 -5.65 2.18
C LEU A 254 -6.75 -5.46 3.71
N LEU A 255 -5.73 -4.81 4.28
CA LEU A 255 -5.70 -4.50 5.71
C LEU A 255 -6.82 -3.54 6.13
N GLU A 256 -7.14 -2.54 5.31
CA GLU A 256 -8.28 -1.67 5.57
C GLU A 256 -9.62 -2.40 5.40
N ALA A 257 -9.69 -3.37 4.48
CA ALA A 257 -10.86 -4.23 4.28
C ALA A 257 -11.05 -5.22 5.44
N GLU A 258 -9.97 -5.74 6.02
CA GLU A 258 -10.02 -6.59 7.22
C GLU A 258 -10.57 -5.83 8.42
N LYS A 259 -10.11 -4.59 8.64
CA LYS A 259 -10.67 -3.70 9.66
C LYS A 259 -12.16 -3.43 9.41
N ALA A 260 -12.55 -3.22 8.15
CA ALA A 260 -13.94 -3.02 7.78
C ALA A 260 -14.78 -4.28 8.06
N TYR A 261 -14.26 -5.46 7.72
CA TYR A 261 -14.88 -6.74 8.00
C TYR A 261 -15.15 -6.92 9.50
N GLY A 262 -14.17 -6.62 10.36
CA GLY A 262 -14.36 -6.68 11.81
C GLY A 262 -15.48 -5.75 12.32
N ARG A 263 -15.61 -4.55 11.74
CA ARG A 263 -16.71 -3.62 12.07
C ARG A 263 -18.07 -4.11 11.57
N VAL A 264 -18.13 -4.66 10.36
CA VAL A 264 -19.36 -5.27 9.81
C VAL A 264 -19.79 -6.45 10.66
N GLN A 265 -18.86 -7.28 11.11
CA GLN A 265 -19.13 -8.41 11.98
C GLN A 265 -19.65 -7.97 13.35
N ALA A 266 -19.05 -6.94 13.95
CA ALA A 266 -19.55 -6.35 15.19
C ALA A 266 -20.98 -5.81 15.03
N ALA A 267 -21.24 -5.05 13.96
CA ALA A 267 -22.56 -4.50 13.66
C ALA A 267 -23.61 -5.60 13.37
N PHE A 268 -23.19 -6.72 12.75
CA PHE A 268 -24.04 -7.88 12.53
C PHE A 268 -24.46 -8.52 13.88
N PHE A 269 -23.51 -8.69 14.80
CA PHE A 269 -23.82 -9.25 16.13
C PHE A 269 -24.68 -8.31 16.99
N GLU A 270 -24.41 -7.01 16.98
CA GLU A 270 -25.23 -6.01 17.68
C GLU A 270 -26.66 -5.97 17.12
N GLY A 271 -26.81 -6.01 15.79
CA GLY A 271 -28.11 -6.10 15.14
C GLY A 271 -28.84 -7.41 15.44
N ASN A 272 -28.11 -8.51 15.66
CA ASN A 272 -28.68 -9.80 16.05
C ASN A 272 -29.16 -9.78 17.52
N GLN A 273 -28.36 -9.20 18.42
CA GLN A 273 -28.74 -9.01 19.83
C GLN A 273 -29.97 -8.12 19.95
N THR A 274 -30.01 -6.99 19.25
CA THR A 274 -31.17 -6.08 19.24
C THR A 274 -32.44 -6.79 18.73
N ALA A 275 -32.31 -7.66 17.73
CA ALA A 275 -33.44 -8.45 17.24
C ALA A 275 -33.93 -9.48 18.27
N ILE A 276 -33.02 -10.09 19.04
CA ILE A 276 -33.36 -11.01 20.14
C ILE A 276 -34.09 -10.24 21.26
N ASP A 277 -33.58 -9.07 21.65
CA ASP A 277 -34.16 -8.23 22.71
C ASP A 277 -35.56 -7.75 22.36
N GLN A 278 -35.82 -7.49 21.08
CA GLN A 278 -37.13 -7.10 20.53
C GLN A 278 -38.05 -8.28 20.24
N GLY A 279 -37.61 -9.53 20.48
CA GLY A 279 -38.40 -10.74 20.28
C GLY A 279 -38.60 -11.14 18.81
N TRP A 280 -37.82 -10.57 17.88
CA TRP A 280 -37.90 -10.84 16.45
C TRP A 280 -37.18 -12.15 16.08
N GLN A 281 -37.81 -13.28 16.42
CA GLN A 281 -37.24 -14.62 16.23
C GLN A 281 -36.97 -14.97 14.75
N ALA A 282 -37.71 -14.41 13.80
CA ALA A 282 -37.47 -14.59 12.36
C ALA A 282 -36.15 -13.96 11.87
N VAL A 283 -35.64 -13.00 12.64
CA VAL A 283 -34.47 -12.18 12.34
C VAL A 283 -33.25 -12.67 13.13
N ALA A 284 -33.47 -13.11 14.36
CA ALA A 284 -32.47 -13.75 15.21
C ALA A 284 -32.03 -15.11 14.64
N LEU A 285 -31.10 -15.10 13.68
CA LEU A 285 -30.52 -16.32 13.14
C LEU A 285 -29.54 -16.92 14.16
N ALA A 286 -29.67 -18.23 14.41
CA ALA A 286 -28.65 -19.00 15.10
C ALA A 286 -27.34 -18.98 14.27
N PRO A 287 -26.17 -18.75 14.89
CA PRO A 287 -24.90 -18.87 14.17
C PRO A 287 -24.72 -20.32 13.70
N GLU A 288 -24.56 -20.54 12.39
CA GLU A 288 -24.21 -21.85 11.86
C GLU A 288 -22.81 -22.25 12.36
N GLU A 289 -22.69 -23.49 12.84
CA GLU A 289 -21.40 -24.10 13.18
C GLU A 289 -20.50 -24.11 11.93
N ARG A 290 -19.32 -23.52 12.06
CA ARG A 290 -18.25 -23.61 11.05
C ARG A 290 -17.82 -25.07 10.95
N ALA A 291 -18.15 -25.73 9.84
CA ALA A 291 -17.60 -27.02 9.44
C ALA A 291 -16.19 -26.87 8.84
#